data_AF-A0ABD1EVV3-F1
#
_entry.id   AF-A0ABD1EVV3-F1
#
_cell.length_a   1.000
_cell.length_b   1.000
_cell.length_c   1.000
_cell.angle_alpha   90.00
_cell.angle_beta   90.00
_cell.angle_gamma   90.00
#
_symmetry.space_group_name_H-M   'P 1'
#
loop_
_entity.id
_entity.type
_entity.pdbx_description
1 polymer ?
#
loop_
_entity_poly.entity_id
_entity_poly.type
_entity_poly.pdbx_seq_one_letter_code
_entity_poly.pdbx_strand_id
1 'polypeptide(L)'
;MKAYIQIIKNYQINYGTTLTSDQLIKKMNNMKSRLKTKTDINRTGNKKIVLKDWEIKLKEIIDGERNPSLNKIPGAFSIGVTLPAIEQKGLELPPNPVPSGSPLHDIPSKKCKTVVPKKSAAPRQSLTAHTSSFTEATSTYETEETKNLSLPELQRLVLLKQLKVLTLKEEKYTSQLKDKQPSIVFNGENTFMEL
;
A
#
# COMPACT_ATOMS: atom_id res chain seq x y z
N MET A 1 12.06 -19.87 -27.64
CA MET A 1 12.33 -18.59 -28.34
C MET A 1 11.47 -18.29 -29.58
N LYS A 2 10.87 -19.26 -30.30
CA LYS A 2 10.17 -18.98 -31.58
C LYS A 2 8.94 -18.05 -31.50
N ALA A 3 8.19 -18.07 -30.39
CA ALA A 3 6.92 -17.34 -30.27
C ALA A 3 7.05 -15.81 -30.33
N TYR A 4 8.06 -15.20 -29.69
CA TYR A 4 8.20 -13.74 -29.68
C TYR A 4 8.52 -13.16 -31.07
N ILE A 5 9.31 -13.91 -31.87
CA ILE A 5 9.64 -13.56 -33.26
C ILE A 5 8.35 -13.54 -34.10
N GLN A 6 7.44 -14.50 -33.91
CA GLN A 6 6.17 -14.52 -34.61
C GLN A 6 5.29 -13.32 -34.22
N ILE A 7 5.29 -12.91 -32.95
CA ILE A 7 4.55 -11.72 -32.49
C ILE A 7 5.10 -10.45 -33.16
N ILE A 8 6.43 -10.30 -33.25
CA ILE A 8 7.05 -9.15 -33.94
C ILE A 8 6.71 -9.14 -35.45
N LYS A 9 6.80 -10.30 -36.12
CA LYS A 9 6.41 -10.42 -37.54
C LYS A 9 4.95 -10.05 -37.77
N ASN A 10 4.04 -10.60 -36.96
CA ASN A 10 2.60 -10.30 -37.05
C ASN A 10 2.33 -8.81 -36.76
N TYR A 11 3.06 -8.19 -35.83
CA TYR A 11 2.94 -6.77 -35.54
C TYR A 11 3.39 -5.90 -36.72
N GLN A 12 4.50 -6.24 -37.36
CA GLN A 12 4.98 -5.54 -38.55
C GLN A 12 4.00 -5.67 -39.73
N ILE A 13 3.43 -6.86 -39.95
CA ILE A 13 2.42 -7.09 -41.00
C ILE A 13 1.16 -6.25 -40.76
N ASN A 14 0.66 -6.22 -39.52
CA ASN A 14 -0.61 -5.58 -39.19
C ASN A 14 -0.54 -4.05 -39.05
N TYR A 15 0.63 -3.50 -38.69
CA TYR A 15 0.79 -2.07 -38.36
C TYR A 15 1.84 -1.34 -39.20
N GLY A 16 2.55 -2.02 -40.12
CA GLY A 16 3.61 -1.46 -40.96
C GLY A 16 4.90 -1.06 -40.23
N THR A 17 4.90 -1.06 -38.89
CA THR A 17 6.03 -0.64 -38.06
C THR A 17 6.84 -1.82 -37.54
N THR A 18 8.16 -1.77 -37.72
CA THR A 18 9.09 -2.70 -37.05
C THR A 18 9.14 -2.43 -35.54
N LEU A 19 9.27 -3.49 -34.75
CA LEU A 19 9.30 -3.44 -33.28
C LEU A 19 10.46 -4.29 -32.78
N THR A 20 11.36 -3.74 -31.99
CA THR A 20 12.45 -4.52 -31.40
C THR A 20 11.96 -5.37 -30.22
N SER A 21 12.72 -6.41 -29.86
CA SER A 21 12.41 -7.27 -28.69
C SER A 21 12.21 -6.45 -27.42
N ASP A 22 13.11 -5.51 -27.14
CA ASP A 22 13.07 -4.70 -25.92
C ASP A 22 11.88 -3.74 -25.91
N GLN A 23 11.49 -3.21 -27.07
CA GLN A 23 10.30 -2.39 -27.21
C GLN A 23 9.02 -3.21 -26.97
N LEU A 24 8.97 -4.47 -27.43
CA LEU A 24 7.86 -5.39 -27.16
C LEU A 24 7.76 -5.72 -25.66
N ILE A 25 8.88 -6.06 -25.02
CA ILE A 25 8.96 -6.34 -23.58
C ILE A 25 8.55 -5.10 -22.77
N LYS A 26 9.05 -3.91 -23.13
CA LYS A 26 8.69 -2.63 -22.50
C LYS A 26 7.20 -2.31 -22.66
N LYS A 27 6.61 -2.51 -23.84
CA LYS A 27 5.16 -2.36 -24.06
C LYS A 27 4.36 -3.34 -23.20
N MET A 28 4.74 -4.61 -23.14
CA MET A 28 4.08 -5.62 -22.30
C MET A 28 4.17 -5.27 -20.81
N ASN A 29 5.34 -4.83 -20.32
CA ASN A 29 5.50 -4.42 -18.92
C ASN A 29 4.69 -3.17 -18.59
N ASN A 30 4.60 -2.20 -19.51
CA ASN A 30 3.74 -1.04 -19.36
C ASN A 30 2.24 -1.41 -19.33
N MET A 31 1.81 -2.37 -20.15
CA MET A 31 0.44 -2.93 -20.11
C MET A 31 0.15 -3.58 -18.76
N LYS A 32 1.05 -4.45 -18.27
CA LYS A 32 0.95 -5.11 -16.96
C LYS A 32 0.86 -4.10 -15.82
N SER A 33 1.73 -3.08 -15.81
CA SER A 33 1.74 -2.02 -14.80
C SER A 33 0.43 -1.21 -14.79
N ARG A 34 -0.01 -0.73 -15.96
CA ARG A 34 -1.28 0.02 -16.11
C ARG A 34 -2.48 -0.80 -15.64
N LEU A 35 -2.53 -2.09 -15.99
CA LEU A 35 -3.60 -2.98 -15.58
C LEU A 35 -3.63 -3.14 -14.06
N LYS A 36 -2.48 -3.48 -13.43
CA LYS A 36 -2.36 -3.58 -11.96
C LYS A 36 -2.81 -2.31 -11.24
N THR A 37 -2.40 -1.13 -11.72
CA THR A 37 -2.82 0.16 -11.15
C THR A 37 -4.32 0.42 -11.30
N LYS A 38 -4.95 -0.07 -12.38
CA LYS A 38 -6.38 0.09 -12.64
C LYS A 38 -7.24 -0.89 -11.84
N THR A 39 -6.70 -2.06 -11.49
CA THR A 39 -7.36 -3.09 -10.67
C THR A 39 -7.05 -2.98 -9.17
N ASP A 40 -6.22 -2.02 -8.76
CA ASP A 40 -5.86 -1.80 -7.36
C ASP A 40 -7.07 -1.31 -6.54
N ILE A 41 -7.56 -2.19 -5.67
CA ILE A 41 -8.73 -1.97 -4.81
C ILE A 41 -8.51 -0.79 -3.87
N ASN A 42 -7.30 -0.67 -3.30
CA ASN A 42 -6.94 0.40 -2.37
C ASN A 42 -6.97 1.78 -3.03
N ARG A 43 -6.68 1.82 -4.34
CA ARG A 43 -6.67 3.04 -5.16
C ARG A 43 -8.02 3.37 -5.79
N THR A 44 -8.87 2.38 -6.06
CA THR A 44 -10.16 2.57 -6.74
C THR A 44 -11.34 2.78 -5.79
N GLY A 45 -11.29 2.22 -4.57
CA GLY A 45 -12.38 2.29 -3.60
C GLY A 45 -13.69 1.73 -4.17
N ASN A 46 -14.84 2.31 -3.79
CA ASN A 46 -16.16 1.86 -4.28
C ASN A 46 -16.47 2.22 -5.76
N LYS A 47 -15.49 2.57 -6.59
CA LYS A 47 -15.71 2.86 -8.02
C LYS A 47 -15.73 1.56 -8.83
N LYS A 48 -16.79 1.36 -9.62
CA LYS A 48 -16.90 0.21 -10.54
C LYS A 48 -15.75 0.21 -11.53
N ILE A 49 -14.91 -0.83 -11.48
CA ILE A 49 -13.78 -1.02 -12.40
C ILE A 49 -14.32 -1.54 -13.74
N VAL A 50 -14.07 -0.79 -14.83
CA VAL A 50 -14.45 -1.18 -16.19
C VAL A 50 -13.18 -1.51 -16.98
N LEU A 51 -12.98 -2.79 -17.28
CA LEU A 51 -11.86 -3.30 -18.07
C LEU A 51 -12.27 -3.49 -19.54
N LYS A 52 -11.31 -3.34 -20.46
CA LYS A 52 -11.45 -3.72 -21.88
C LYS A 52 -11.21 -5.22 -22.06
N ASP A 53 -11.69 -5.82 -23.13
CA ASP A 53 -11.58 -7.27 -23.37
C ASP A 53 -10.13 -7.80 -23.31
N TRP A 54 -9.17 -7.04 -23.83
CA TRP A 54 -7.75 -7.39 -23.75
C TRP A 54 -7.17 -7.21 -22.34
N GLU A 55 -7.70 -6.26 -21.54
CA GLU A 55 -7.32 -6.08 -20.14
C GLU A 55 -7.85 -7.23 -19.28
N ILE A 56 -9.06 -7.74 -19.57
CA ILE A 56 -9.64 -8.91 -18.92
C ILE A 56 -8.78 -10.15 -19.18
N LYS A 57 -8.52 -10.48 -20.46
CA LYS A 57 -7.66 -11.62 -20.85
C LYS A 57 -6.25 -11.50 -20.28
N LEU A 58 -5.67 -10.29 -20.27
CA LEU A 58 -4.36 -10.07 -19.67
C LEU A 58 -4.39 -10.22 -18.13
N LYS A 59 -5.49 -9.84 -17.47
CA LYS A 59 -5.68 -10.02 -16.03
C LYS A 59 -5.77 -11.50 -15.68
N GLU A 60 -6.55 -12.28 -16.42
CA GLU A 60 -6.65 -13.74 -16.28
C GLU A 60 -5.27 -14.41 -16.40
N ILE A 61 -4.44 -13.99 -17.37
CA ILE A 61 -3.08 -14.51 -17.55
C ILE A 61 -2.11 -14.07 -16.43
N ILE A 62 -2.29 -12.87 -15.84
CA ILE A 62 -1.41 -12.33 -14.79
C ILE A 62 -1.74 -12.92 -13.41
N ASP A 63 -3.04 -12.96 -13.07
CA ASP A 63 -3.52 -13.52 -11.81
C ASP A 63 -3.41 -15.05 -11.83
N GLY A 64 -3.49 -15.64 -13.04
CA GLY A 64 -3.41 -17.07 -13.31
C GLY A 64 -4.64 -17.83 -12.83
N GLU A 65 -4.68 -19.13 -13.16
CA GLU A 65 -5.26 -20.06 -12.20
C GLU A 65 -4.44 -19.94 -10.91
N ARG A 66 -5.11 -19.68 -9.77
CA ARG A 66 -4.46 -19.71 -8.45
C ARG A 66 -3.59 -20.95 -8.38
N ASN A 67 -2.30 -20.73 -8.12
CA ASN A 67 -1.21 -21.72 -8.08
C ASN A 67 -1.73 -23.17 -8.11
N PRO A 68 -1.55 -23.96 -9.19
CA PRO A 68 -2.17 -25.27 -9.33
C PRO A 68 -1.77 -26.26 -8.22
N SER A 69 -0.73 -25.97 -7.44
CA SER A 69 -0.38 -26.66 -6.20
C SER A 69 -1.40 -26.48 -5.06
N LEU A 70 -2.07 -25.33 -4.97
CA LEU A 70 -3.14 -25.06 -4.00
C LEU A 70 -4.43 -25.80 -4.37
N ASN A 71 -4.79 -25.84 -5.66
CA ASN A 71 -5.96 -26.56 -6.13
C ASN A 71 -5.82 -28.10 -6.04
N LYS A 72 -4.60 -28.61 -5.86
CA LYS A 72 -4.30 -30.05 -5.65
C LYS A 72 -4.51 -30.54 -4.23
N ILE A 73 -4.79 -29.65 -3.27
CA ILE A 73 -5.06 -30.02 -1.88
C ILE A 73 -6.59 -29.97 -1.65
N PRO A 74 -7.31 -31.10 -1.76
CA PRO A 74 -8.73 -31.13 -1.41
C PRO A 74 -8.90 -30.72 0.06
N GLY A 75 -9.72 -29.70 0.31
CA GLY A 75 -9.94 -29.14 1.65
C GLY A 75 -9.08 -27.93 2.03
N ALA A 76 -8.27 -27.38 1.12
CA ALA A 76 -7.52 -26.14 1.39
C ALA A 76 -8.42 -24.88 1.43
N PHE A 77 -8.92 -24.53 2.62
CA PHE A 77 -9.70 -23.32 2.85
C PHE A 77 -8.81 -22.07 3.08
N SER A 78 -9.05 -21.04 2.29
CA SER A 78 -8.46 -19.70 2.44
C SER A 78 -9.17 -18.91 3.56
N ILE A 79 -8.83 -19.19 4.82
CA ILE A 79 -9.31 -18.40 5.96
C ILE A 79 -8.77 -16.95 5.84
N GLY A 80 -9.67 -15.97 5.82
CA GLY A 80 -9.34 -14.54 5.77
C GLY A 80 -9.76 -13.79 4.50
N VAL A 81 -10.37 -14.44 3.50
CA VAL A 81 -10.95 -13.76 2.32
C VAL A 81 -12.46 -13.92 2.32
N THR A 82 -13.18 -12.91 2.79
CA THR A 82 -14.64 -12.77 2.56
C THR A 82 -14.89 -12.51 1.07
N LEU A 83 -15.15 -13.58 0.33
CA LEU A 83 -15.71 -13.51 -1.01
C LEU A 83 -17.21 -13.17 -0.90
N PRO A 84 -17.72 -12.14 -1.60
CA PRO A 84 -19.16 -12.00 -1.79
C PRO A 84 -19.66 -13.19 -2.61
N ALA A 85 -20.80 -13.76 -2.22
CA ALA A 85 -21.36 -14.94 -2.86
C ALA A 85 -21.62 -14.70 -4.35
N ILE A 86 -20.98 -15.50 -5.21
CA ILE A 86 -21.35 -15.64 -6.61
C ILE A 86 -22.18 -16.92 -6.71
N GLU A 87 -23.43 -16.77 -7.14
CA GLU A 87 -24.39 -17.86 -7.28
C GLU A 87 -23.86 -18.96 -8.22
N GLN A 88 -23.58 -20.15 -7.69
CA GLN A 88 -23.48 -21.35 -8.49
C GLN A 88 -24.88 -21.91 -8.73
N LYS A 89 -25.41 -21.63 -9.91
CA LYS A 89 -26.71 -22.15 -10.35
C LYS A 89 -26.56 -23.54 -10.96
N GLY A 90 -27.07 -24.56 -10.27
CA GLY A 90 -27.42 -25.85 -10.88
C GLY A 90 -26.71 -27.09 -10.34
N LEU A 91 -27.25 -27.68 -9.27
CA LEU A 91 -27.60 -29.11 -9.22
C LEU A 91 -28.60 -29.37 -8.06
N GLU A 92 -29.55 -30.28 -8.28
CA GLU A 92 -30.72 -30.54 -7.41
C GLU A 92 -30.66 -32.02 -6.90
N LEU A 93 -31.34 -32.52 -5.87
CA LEU A 93 -32.51 -32.19 -5.01
C LEU A 93 -32.21 -32.77 -3.58
N PRO A 94 -33.13 -32.92 -2.58
CA PRO A 94 -34.47 -32.37 -2.29
C PRO A 94 -34.59 -31.68 -0.88
N PRO A 95 -35.76 -31.16 -0.44
CA PRO A 95 -35.87 -30.32 0.77
C PRO A 95 -36.49 -31.00 2.01
N ASN A 96 -36.20 -30.50 3.24
CA ASN A 96 -37.11 -30.46 4.42
C ASN A 96 -36.52 -29.63 5.61
N PRO A 97 -37.28 -29.29 6.70
CA PRO A 97 -37.31 -27.89 7.19
C PRO A 97 -36.59 -27.52 8.52
N VAL A 98 -36.54 -26.19 8.74
CA VAL A 98 -36.37 -25.33 9.96
C VAL A 98 -36.82 -25.91 11.34
N PRO A 99 -36.43 -25.38 12.54
CA PRO A 99 -36.19 -23.94 12.88
C PRO A 99 -35.13 -23.61 13.99
N SER A 100 -35.20 -22.36 14.52
CA SER A 100 -34.55 -21.78 15.74
C SER A 100 -33.12 -21.25 15.53
N GLY A 101 -32.76 -19.97 15.76
CA GLY A 101 -32.94 -19.06 16.93
C GLY A 101 -31.50 -18.61 17.31
N SER A 102 -31.13 -17.39 17.73
CA SER A 102 -31.80 -16.20 18.29
C SER A 102 -30.91 -14.93 18.05
N PRO A 103 -31.29 -13.69 18.45
CA PRO A 103 -30.71 -12.45 17.90
C PRO A 103 -29.74 -11.70 18.85
N LEU A 104 -29.39 -10.46 18.44
CA LEU A 104 -28.70 -9.35 19.15
C LEU A 104 -27.17 -9.25 18.99
N HIS A 105 -26.71 -8.13 18.41
CA HIS A 105 -26.16 -7.04 19.24
C HIS A 105 -26.21 -5.69 18.51
N ASP A 106 -26.83 -4.70 19.14
CA ASP A 106 -26.77 -3.27 18.77
C ASP A 106 -25.38 -2.67 19.02
N ILE A 107 -25.04 -1.57 18.32
CA ILE A 107 -24.57 -0.27 18.85
C ILE A 107 -24.19 0.69 17.70
N PRO A 108 -24.43 2.01 17.80
CA PRO A 108 -24.82 2.81 16.62
C PRO A 108 -23.71 3.69 16.03
N SER A 109 -23.71 3.82 14.69
CA SER A 109 -22.85 4.78 13.99
C SER A 109 -23.50 6.17 13.90
N LYS A 110 -22.77 7.20 14.35
CA LYS A 110 -23.26 8.57 14.52
C LYS A 110 -23.48 9.28 13.18
N LYS A 111 -24.60 10.00 13.06
CA LYS A 111 -24.88 10.94 11.95
C LYS A 111 -23.94 12.15 12.04
N CYS A 112 -23.10 12.36 11.03
CA CYS A 112 -22.57 13.69 10.71
C CYS A 112 -23.12 14.15 9.35
N LYS A 113 -23.70 15.35 9.34
CA LYS A 113 -24.29 15.97 8.15
C LYS A 113 -23.17 16.60 7.32
N THR A 114 -23.07 16.28 6.03
CA THR A 114 -22.25 17.07 5.10
C THR A 114 -23.15 17.82 4.13
N VAL A 115 -22.93 19.13 4.06
CA VAL A 115 -23.74 20.10 3.32
C VAL A 115 -23.50 19.97 1.82
N VAL A 116 -24.57 20.09 1.04
CA VAL A 116 -24.53 20.13 -0.44
C VAL A 116 -24.16 21.55 -0.91
N PRO A 117 -23.33 21.69 -1.94
CA PRO A 117 -23.63 22.68 -2.96
C PRO A 117 -23.72 22.09 -4.38
N LYS A 118 -24.47 22.80 -5.24
CA LYS A 118 -24.93 22.35 -6.55
C LYS A 118 -23.88 22.52 -7.66
N LYS A 119 -24.16 21.83 -8.78
CA LYS A 119 -23.44 21.84 -10.06
C LYS A 119 -23.33 23.21 -10.73
N SER A 120 -22.19 23.46 -11.39
CA SER A 120 -22.07 24.14 -12.69
C SER A 120 -20.80 23.59 -13.36
N ALA A 121 -20.92 22.79 -14.42
CA ALA A 121 -20.84 23.22 -15.83
C ALA A 121 -19.39 23.60 -16.25
N ALA A 122 -18.85 22.90 -17.26
CA ALA A 122 -17.47 23.04 -17.72
C ALA A 122 -17.24 24.31 -18.56
N PRO A 123 -15.98 24.74 -18.73
CA PRO A 123 -15.33 24.40 -19.99
C PRO A 123 -13.86 23.93 -19.88
N ARG A 124 -13.38 23.38 -20.99
CA ARG A 124 -12.12 22.65 -21.18
C ARG A 124 -10.92 23.60 -21.37
N GLN A 125 -9.97 23.64 -20.44
CA GLN A 125 -8.66 24.29 -20.63
C GLN A 125 -7.50 23.52 -19.98
N SER A 126 -6.34 23.59 -20.64
CA SER A 126 -4.93 23.36 -20.23
C SER A 126 -4.55 22.31 -19.16
N LEU A 127 -3.55 21.48 -19.51
CA LEU A 127 -2.78 20.67 -18.57
C LEU A 127 -1.75 21.55 -17.83
N THR A 128 -2.04 22.09 -16.63
CA THR A 128 -1.05 22.58 -15.62
C THR A 128 -1.73 23.16 -14.35
N ALA A 129 -2.32 22.34 -13.46
CA ALA A 129 -2.82 22.85 -12.16
C ALA A 129 -3.16 21.76 -11.09
N HIS A 130 -2.29 20.79 -10.79
CA HIS A 130 -2.52 19.82 -9.70
C HIS A 130 -1.26 19.49 -8.89
N THR A 131 -0.66 20.50 -8.26
CA THR A 131 0.44 20.35 -7.27
C THR A 131 0.28 21.19 -6.01
N SER A 132 -0.57 22.23 -6.01
CA SER A 132 -0.64 23.25 -4.96
C SER A 132 -0.96 22.71 -3.56
N SER A 133 -1.85 21.73 -3.44
CA SER A 133 -2.29 21.21 -2.14
C SER A 133 -1.24 20.38 -1.40
N PHE A 134 -0.17 19.92 -2.08
CA PHE A 134 0.94 19.23 -1.42
C PHE A 134 2.02 20.21 -1.00
N THR A 135 2.36 21.17 -1.86
CA THR A 135 3.35 22.22 -1.57
C THR A 135 2.91 23.14 -0.43
N GLU A 136 1.62 23.43 -0.31
CA GLU A 136 1.09 24.26 0.78
C GLU A 136 1.28 23.58 2.16
N ALA A 137 1.10 22.25 2.23
CA ALA A 137 1.28 21.49 3.46
C ALA A 137 2.76 21.33 3.87
N THR A 138 3.70 21.25 2.93
CA THR A 138 5.14 21.17 3.25
C THR A 138 5.75 22.54 3.52
N SER A 139 5.30 23.60 2.84
CA SER A 139 5.84 24.96 2.99
C SER A 139 5.76 25.52 4.42
N THR A 140 4.85 25.02 5.26
CA THR A 140 4.73 25.41 6.67
C THR A 140 5.87 24.88 7.56
N TYR A 141 6.63 23.87 7.09
CA TYR A 141 7.74 23.24 7.82
C TYR A 141 9.09 23.34 7.09
N GLU A 142 9.10 23.87 5.86
CA GLU A 142 10.32 24.14 5.10
C GLU A 142 11.00 25.42 5.61
N THR A 143 12.29 25.35 5.90
CA THR A 143 13.15 26.53 6.09
C THR A 143 13.84 26.91 4.78
N GLU A 144 14.26 28.17 4.64
CA GLU A 144 15.01 28.64 3.45
C GLU A 144 16.29 27.83 3.18
N GLU A 145 16.90 27.25 4.22
CA GLU A 145 18.00 26.29 4.08
C GLU A 145 17.55 24.99 3.40
N THR A 146 16.43 24.39 3.84
CA THR A 146 15.95 23.10 3.31
C THR A 146 15.33 23.17 1.92
N LYS A 147 14.78 24.33 1.56
CA LYS A 147 14.06 24.60 0.30
C LYS A 147 14.94 24.43 -0.94
N ASN A 148 16.24 24.63 -0.79
CA ASN A 148 17.23 24.55 -1.87
C ASN A 148 18.02 23.22 -1.89
N LEU A 149 17.76 22.31 -0.95
CA LEU A 149 18.47 21.03 -0.86
C LEU A 149 17.91 19.99 -1.82
N SER A 150 18.80 19.18 -2.39
CA SER A 150 18.41 17.98 -3.13
C SER A 150 17.87 16.90 -2.19
N LEU A 151 17.09 15.95 -2.74
CA LEU A 151 16.56 14.80 -1.99
C LEU A 151 17.61 14.04 -1.14
N PRO A 152 18.81 13.68 -1.64
CA PRO A 152 19.82 13.00 -0.81
C PRO A 152 20.37 13.90 0.31
N GLU A 153 20.45 15.22 0.13
CA GLU A 153 20.87 16.16 1.18
C GLU A 153 19.81 16.30 2.26
N LEU A 154 18.53 16.36 1.89
CA LEU A 154 17.40 16.31 2.82
C LEU A 154 17.40 15.00 3.63
N GLN A 155 17.62 13.86 2.98
CA GLN A 155 17.74 12.56 3.65
C GLN A 155 18.91 12.55 4.64
N ARG A 156 20.09 13.05 4.25
CA ARG A 156 21.26 13.19 5.13
C ARG A 156 20.98 14.11 6.33
N LEU A 157 20.30 15.24 6.11
CA LEU A 157 19.94 16.19 7.15
C LEU A 157 18.95 15.59 8.18
N VAL A 158 17.96 14.81 7.71
CA VAL A 158 17.02 14.10 8.58
C VAL A 158 17.75 13.08 9.46
N LEU A 159 18.66 12.28 8.89
CA LEU A 159 19.46 11.31 9.65
C LEU A 159 20.34 11.99 10.71
N LEU A 160 21.00 13.11 10.39
CA LEU A 160 21.80 13.88 11.35
C LEU A 160 20.95 14.47 12.48
N LYS A 161 19.74 14.99 12.17
CA LYS A 161 18.80 15.49 13.19
C LYS A 161 18.29 14.35 14.08
N GLN A 162 17.99 13.18 13.52
CA GLN A 162 17.61 11.99 14.29
C GLN A 162 18.72 11.53 15.24
N LEU A 163 19.96 11.45 14.76
CA LEU A 163 21.12 11.08 15.57
C LEU A 163 21.32 12.04 16.75
N LYS A 164 21.25 13.36 16.52
CA LYS A 164 21.33 14.36 17.59
C LYS A 164 20.24 14.19 18.66
N VAL A 165 19.02 13.84 18.26
CA VAL A 165 17.91 13.56 19.21
C VAL A 165 18.16 12.27 20.00
N LEU A 166 18.82 11.26 19.43
CA LEU A 166 19.21 10.05 20.16
C LEU A 166 20.29 10.35 21.20
N THR A 167 21.35 11.08 20.84
CA THR A 167 22.41 11.49 21.78
C THR A 167 21.85 12.27 22.98
N LEU A 168 20.98 13.26 22.74
CA LEU A 168 20.32 14.03 23.81
C LEU A 168 19.42 13.16 24.71
N LYS A 169 18.82 12.08 24.18
CA LYS A 169 18.07 11.11 25.00
C LYS A 169 19.00 10.27 25.86
N GLU A 170 20.10 9.77 25.29
CA GLU A 170 21.12 9.00 26.02
C GLU A 170 21.70 9.82 27.17
N GLU A 171 22.13 11.06 26.91
CA GLU A 171 22.58 12.01 27.94
C GLU A 171 21.53 12.17 29.05
N LYS A 172 20.27 12.46 28.70
CA LYS A 172 19.17 12.60 29.65
C LYS A 172 18.93 11.33 30.48
N TYR A 173 19.10 10.14 29.91
CA TYR A 173 19.02 8.88 30.66
C TYR A 173 20.21 8.70 31.61
N THR A 174 21.44 9.02 31.17
CA THR A 174 22.62 8.90 32.04
C THR A 174 22.59 9.86 33.23
N SER A 175 22.09 11.09 33.07
CA SER A 175 21.90 12.03 34.19
C SER A 175 20.86 11.51 35.18
N GLN A 176 19.70 11.04 34.70
CA GLN A 176 18.68 10.43 35.57
C GLN A 176 19.16 9.17 36.31
N LEU A 177 20.18 8.47 35.81
CA LEU A 177 20.80 7.35 36.50
C LEU A 177 21.79 7.82 37.58
N LYS A 178 22.54 8.90 37.33
CA LYS A 178 23.41 9.53 38.33
C LYS A 178 22.61 10.09 39.50
N ASP A 179 21.50 10.79 39.23
CA ASP A 179 20.62 11.37 40.24
C ASP A 179 19.92 10.32 41.14
N LYS A 180 19.90 9.05 40.69
CA LYS A 180 19.27 7.92 41.41
C LYS A 180 20.27 7.01 42.14
N GLN A 181 21.57 7.22 41.95
CA GLN A 181 22.60 6.54 42.73
C GLN A 181 22.91 7.42 43.95
N PRO A 182 22.43 7.10 45.17
CA PRO A 182 22.92 7.79 46.35
C PRO A 182 24.42 7.56 46.44
N SER A 183 25.19 8.63 46.62
CA SER A 183 26.62 8.53 46.88
C SER A 183 26.84 7.76 48.18
N ILE A 184 27.15 6.46 48.06
CA ILE A 184 27.66 5.67 49.18
C ILE A 184 29.05 6.21 49.48
N VAL A 185 29.09 7.25 50.32
CA VAL A 185 30.31 7.74 50.94
C VAL A 185 30.75 6.65 51.92
N PHE A 186 31.63 5.78 51.44
CA PHE A 186 32.18 4.69 52.22
C PHE A 186 33.20 5.29 53.19
N ASN A 187 32.71 5.82 54.32
CA ASN A 187 33.55 6.23 55.45
C ASN A 187 34.26 4.98 55.99
N GLY A 188 35.49 4.77 55.53
CA GLY A 188 36.36 3.70 56.00
C GLY A 188 36.90 4.01 57.38
N GLU A 189 36.06 3.86 58.41
CA GLU A 189 36.54 3.84 59.79
C GLU A 189 36.92 2.42 60.21
N ASN A 190 38.12 2.33 60.79
CA ASN A 190 38.78 1.10 61.20
C ASN A 190 37.93 0.24 62.14
N THR A 191 37.99 -1.08 61.97
CA THR A 191 38.01 -1.98 63.14
C THR A 191 38.96 -3.14 62.88
N PHE A 192 40.18 -2.99 63.36
CA PHE A 192 41.17 -4.06 63.47
C PHE A 192 40.78 -4.91 64.69
N MET A 193 40.50 -6.20 64.49
CA MET A 193 40.29 -7.17 65.56
C MET A 193 41.42 -8.19 65.51
N GLU A 194 42.33 -8.13 66.48
CA GLU A 194 43.31 -9.18 66.74
C GLU A 194 42.61 -10.36 67.43
N LEU A 195 42.84 -11.57 66.90
CA LEU A 195 42.81 -12.85 67.62
C LEU A 195 43.82 -13.81 66.95
#